data_AF-A0A968AXG3-F1
#
_entry.id   AF-A0A968AXG3-F1
#
_cell.length_a   1.000
_cell.length_b   1.000
_cell.length_c   1.000
_cell.angle_alpha   90.00
_cell.angle_beta   90.00
_cell.angle_gamma   90.00
#
_symmetry.space_group_name_H-M   'P 1'
#
loop_
_entity.id
_entity.type
_entity.pdbx_description
1 polymer ?
#
loop_
_entity_poly.entity_id
_entity_poly.type
_entity_poly.pdbx_seq_one_letter_code
_entity_poly.pdbx_strand_id
1 'polypeptide(L)'
;MDDVYNNQTIVLFDDSDDDAPSVRTVSDYDGDTQTVTLSAAPDFTVASDDSVKIFVTPAAVSLTGPTAADVADAVWDETSTGHTDAGKAGAQLWTDIDAILADSNELQGDWTDGGRLDLLIDAILADTNELQGDITDGGRIDLILDAILADTAALPGNILDETIEGTLTYRQIIKIFLAVLAGKSSGGGSQSLAFRDNADAKNRVAATVDANGNRTAVTLDGS
;
A
#
# COMPACT_ATOMS: atom_id res chain seq x y z
N MET A 1 58.02 -63.67 8.54
CA MET A 1 57.63 -62.57 7.63
C MET A 1 58.06 -61.31 8.33
N ASP A 2 58.94 -60.57 7.69
CA ASP A 2 59.42 -59.28 8.20
C ASP A 2 58.27 -58.28 8.26
N ASP A 3 58.33 -57.32 9.19
CA ASP A 3 57.41 -56.19 9.33
C ASP A 3 55.93 -56.52 9.67
N VAL A 4 55.57 -57.79 9.87
CA VAL A 4 54.16 -58.21 10.01
C VAL A 4 53.42 -57.56 11.19
N TYR A 5 54.15 -57.12 12.21
CA TYR A 5 53.59 -56.44 13.38
C TYR A 5 53.89 -54.94 13.42
N ASN A 6 54.53 -54.37 12.38
CA ASN A 6 54.84 -52.94 12.36
C ASN A 6 53.57 -52.10 12.47
N ASN A 7 53.66 -51.00 13.21
CA ASN A 7 52.56 -50.08 13.52
C ASN A 7 51.38 -50.69 14.28
N GLN A 8 51.46 -51.96 14.72
CA GLN A 8 50.44 -52.53 15.59
C GLN A 8 50.64 -52.03 17.03
N THR A 9 49.54 -51.92 17.75
CA THR A 9 49.56 -51.58 19.16
C THR A 9 50.11 -52.77 19.95
N ILE A 10 51.14 -52.54 20.75
CA ILE A 10 51.70 -53.52 21.67
C ILE A 10 51.49 -53.05 23.09
N VAL A 11 51.04 -53.95 23.95
CA VAL A 11 50.75 -53.69 25.35
C VAL A 11 51.64 -54.60 26.18
N LEU A 12 52.47 -54.00 27.02
CA LEU A 12 53.37 -54.68 27.94
C LEU A 12 52.77 -54.58 29.35
N PHE A 13 52.62 -55.71 30.03
CA PHE A 13 52.11 -55.80 31.39
C PHE A 13 53.27 -56.19 32.32
N ASP A 14 53.50 -55.39 33.35
CA ASP A 14 54.42 -55.70 34.44
C ASP A 14 53.78 -56.76 35.34
N ASP A 15 54.45 -57.87 35.61
CA ASP A 15 53.91 -58.90 36.52
C ASP A 15 53.79 -58.38 37.96
N SER A 16 54.57 -57.34 38.31
CA SER A 16 54.52 -56.68 39.62
C SER A 16 53.36 -55.68 39.76
N ASP A 17 52.77 -55.21 38.66
CA ASP A 17 51.64 -54.25 38.61
C ASP A 17 50.90 -54.37 37.25
N ASP A 18 49.93 -55.29 37.20
CA ASP A 18 49.19 -55.61 35.97
C ASP A 18 48.10 -54.58 35.60
N ASP A 19 47.76 -53.67 36.52
CA ASP A 19 46.75 -52.63 36.36
C ASP A 19 47.26 -51.41 35.55
N ALA A 20 48.58 -51.27 35.38
CA ALA A 20 49.22 -50.14 34.71
C ALA A 20 50.08 -50.56 33.49
N PRO A 21 49.50 -51.18 32.46
CA PRO A 21 50.28 -51.64 31.32
C PRO A 21 50.85 -50.49 30.48
N SER A 22 52.05 -50.69 29.95
CA SER A 22 52.68 -49.75 29.02
C SER A 22 52.20 -50.05 27.61
N VAL A 23 51.51 -49.07 27.00
CA VAL A 23 51.03 -49.17 25.62
C VAL A 23 52.03 -48.48 24.70
N ARG A 24 52.48 -49.19 23.67
CA ARG A 24 53.42 -48.71 22.64
C ARG A 24 52.93 -49.11 21.25
N THR A 25 53.68 -48.66 20.25
CA THR A 25 53.56 -49.19 18.88
C THR A 25 54.83 -49.95 18.54
N VAL A 26 54.69 -51.02 17.77
CA VAL A 26 55.85 -51.74 17.21
C VAL A 26 56.45 -50.89 16.11
N SER A 27 57.68 -50.42 16.30
CA SER A 27 58.40 -49.61 15.31
C SER A 27 59.07 -50.47 14.24
N ASP A 28 59.46 -51.68 14.61
CA ASP A 28 60.05 -52.66 13.70
C ASP A 28 59.85 -54.08 14.24
N TYR A 29 59.72 -55.06 13.35
CA TYR A 29 59.64 -56.47 13.69
C TYR A 29 60.49 -57.27 12.70
N ASP A 30 61.64 -57.70 13.20
CA ASP A 30 62.53 -58.59 12.47
C ASP A 30 61.94 -60.01 12.50
N GLY A 31 61.46 -60.45 11.33
CA GLY A 31 60.81 -61.74 11.17
C GLY A 31 61.74 -62.95 11.31
N ASP A 32 63.05 -62.75 11.19
CA ASP A 32 64.07 -63.80 11.27
C ASP A 32 64.56 -63.99 12.71
N THR A 33 64.79 -62.90 13.44
CA THR A 33 65.19 -62.95 14.85
C THR A 33 64.01 -62.94 15.82
N GLN A 34 62.80 -62.68 15.32
CA GLN A 34 61.58 -62.47 16.10
C GLN A 34 61.68 -61.31 17.10
N THR A 35 62.56 -60.35 16.81
CA THR A 35 62.80 -59.19 17.66
C THR A 35 61.75 -58.13 17.37
N VAL A 36 61.06 -57.67 18.42
CA VAL A 36 60.17 -56.51 18.36
C VAL A 36 60.93 -55.29 18.84
N THR A 37 61.01 -54.26 18.00
CA THR A 37 61.48 -52.94 18.41
C THR A 37 60.28 -52.07 18.77
N LEU A 38 60.36 -51.42 19.93
CA LEU A 38 59.30 -50.54 20.40
C LEU A 38 59.50 -49.12 19.88
N SER A 39 58.41 -48.40 19.67
CA SER A 39 58.44 -46.99 19.26
C SER A 39 59.06 -46.07 20.31
N ALA A 40 59.08 -46.48 21.58
CA ALA A 40 59.74 -45.81 22.68
C ALA A 40 59.99 -46.81 23.82
N ALA A 41 60.87 -46.46 24.76
CA ALA A 41 61.10 -47.25 25.97
C ALA A 41 59.77 -47.45 26.75
N PRO A 42 59.51 -48.62 27.34
CA PRO A 42 58.35 -48.85 28.21
C PRO A 42 58.37 -47.94 29.45
N ASP A 43 57.21 -47.77 30.08
CA ASP A 43 57.06 -46.93 31.29
C ASP A 43 57.66 -47.59 32.55
N PHE A 44 58.06 -48.86 32.43
CA PHE A 44 58.70 -49.67 33.47
C PHE A 44 59.89 -50.47 32.91
N THR A 45 60.66 -51.12 33.79
CA THR A 45 61.79 -51.98 33.37
C THR A 45 61.26 -53.36 33.05
N VAL A 46 61.34 -53.78 31.78
CA VAL A 46 60.84 -55.09 31.36
C VAL A 46 61.71 -56.22 31.91
N ALA A 47 61.08 -57.15 32.63
CA ALA A 47 61.66 -58.36 33.18
C ALA A 47 61.18 -59.62 32.42
N SER A 48 61.71 -60.79 32.80
CA SER A 48 61.44 -62.05 32.09
C SER A 48 60.06 -62.66 32.37
N ASP A 49 59.43 -62.22 33.45
CA ASP A 49 58.11 -62.60 33.96
C ASP A 49 56.98 -61.73 33.40
N ASP A 50 57.31 -60.57 32.82
CA ASP A 50 56.34 -59.67 32.19
C ASP A 50 55.68 -60.28 30.96
N SER A 51 54.43 -59.88 30.72
CA SER A 51 53.65 -60.37 29.57
C SER A 51 53.45 -59.31 28.51
N VAL A 52 53.39 -59.74 27.25
CA VAL A 52 53.27 -58.84 26.10
C VAL A 52 52.14 -59.31 25.19
N LYS A 53 51.28 -58.38 24.78
CA LYS A 53 50.19 -58.62 23.82
C LYS A 53 50.26 -57.64 22.66
N ILE A 54 50.29 -58.15 21.44
CA ILE A 54 50.18 -57.34 20.23
C ILE A 54 48.72 -57.38 19.77
N PHE A 55 48.08 -56.22 19.72
CA PHE A 55 46.74 -56.05 19.17
C PHE A 55 46.87 -55.75 17.68
N VAL A 56 46.69 -56.81 16.89
CA VAL A 56 46.68 -56.69 15.45
C VAL A 56 45.37 -56.06 15.02
N THR A 57 45.44 -54.88 14.42
CA THR A 57 44.31 -54.25 13.75
C THR A 57 43.91 -55.18 12.59
N PRO A 58 42.68 -55.72 12.56
CA PRO A 58 42.24 -56.48 11.40
C PRO A 58 42.35 -55.58 10.17
N ALA A 59 42.64 -56.15 8.99
CA ALA A 59 42.66 -55.40 7.73
C ALA A 59 41.42 -54.49 7.69
N ALA A 60 41.65 -53.18 7.60
CA ALA A 60 40.71 -52.15 8.03
C ALA A 60 39.26 -52.47 7.63
N VAL A 61 38.37 -52.65 8.62
CA VAL A 61 36.93 -52.62 8.36
C VAL A 61 36.61 -51.18 8.00
N SER A 62 36.41 -50.93 6.71
CA SER A 62 36.09 -49.60 6.21
C SER A 62 34.70 -49.19 6.71
N LEU A 63 34.66 -48.49 7.85
CA LEU A 63 33.48 -47.78 8.31
C LEU A 63 33.52 -46.37 7.73
N THR A 64 33.32 -46.23 6.43
CA THR A 64 33.10 -44.92 5.82
C THR A 64 31.78 -44.38 6.35
N GLY A 65 31.85 -43.34 7.19
CA GLY A 65 30.67 -42.55 7.52
C GLY A 65 30.02 -41.96 6.25
N PRO A 66 28.76 -41.50 6.33
CA PRO A 66 28.09 -40.92 5.17
C PRO A 66 28.93 -39.76 4.62
N THR A 67 29.11 -39.75 3.31
CA THR A 67 29.75 -38.64 2.63
C THR A 67 28.83 -37.42 2.66
N ALA A 68 29.37 -36.23 2.40
CA ALA A 68 28.55 -35.04 2.24
C ALA A 68 27.52 -35.19 1.10
N ALA A 69 27.81 -36.01 0.09
CA ALA A 69 26.88 -36.32 -0.99
C ALA A 69 25.73 -37.22 -0.50
N ASP A 70 26.03 -38.26 0.27
CA ASP A 70 24.99 -39.14 0.83
C ASP A 70 24.01 -38.37 1.72
N VAL A 71 24.52 -37.41 2.50
CA VAL A 71 23.69 -36.52 3.33
C VAL A 71 22.86 -35.56 2.46
N ALA A 72 23.45 -34.99 1.41
CA ALA A 72 22.74 -34.08 0.51
C ALA A 72 21.61 -34.81 -0.22
N ASP A 73 21.89 -35.95 -0.84
CA ASP A 73 20.87 -36.75 -1.52
C ASP A 73 19.75 -37.12 -0.55
N ALA A 74 20.07 -37.60 0.65
CA ALA A 74 19.06 -37.92 1.66
C ALA A 74 18.17 -36.72 2.03
N VAL A 75 18.73 -35.52 2.15
CA VAL A 75 17.97 -34.30 2.49
C VAL A 75 17.16 -33.78 1.32
N TRP A 76 17.73 -33.73 0.11
CA TRP A 76 17.06 -33.22 -1.08
C TRP A 76 16.00 -34.17 -1.61
N ASP A 77 16.22 -35.49 -1.46
CA ASP A 77 15.30 -36.58 -1.76
C ASP A 77 14.43 -37.02 -0.56
N GLU A 78 14.41 -36.27 0.53
CA GLU A 78 13.48 -36.55 1.62
C GLU A 78 12.05 -36.31 1.12
N THR A 79 11.14 -37.24 1.42
CA THR A 79 9.74 -37.09 0.99
C THR A 79 9.10 -35.99 1.83
N SER A 80 8.50 -34.98 1.21
CA SER A 80 8.00 -33.79 1.88
C SER A 80 6.71 -33.96 2.69
N THR A 81 6.42 -35.19 3.16
CA THR A 81 5.14 -35.52 3.82
C THR A 81 4.88 -34.57 4.99
N GLY A 82 3.92 -33.66 4.79
CA GLY A 82 3.72 -32.46 5.61
C GLY A 82 3.23 -31.25 4.80
N HIS A 83 3.56 -31.22 3.50
CA HIS A 83 3.11 -30.20 2.53
C HIS A 83 2.45 -30.87 1.30
N THR A 84 1.39 -31.62 1.61
CA THR A 84 0.26 -32.17 0.82
C THR A 84 0.40 -32.75 -0.60
N ASP A 85 1.57 -32.88 -1.23
CA ASP A 85 1.72 -33.66 -2.47
C ASP A 85 2.99 -34.53 -2.52
N ALA A 86 2.96 -35.58 -3.35
CA ALA A 86 4.06 -36.55 -3.51
C ALA A 86 5.26 -35.92 -4.25
N GLY A 87 6.30 -35.58 -3.50
CA GLY A 87 7.54 -35.03 -4.06
C GLY A 87 8.72 -35.10 -3.09
N LYS A 88 9.90 -34.87 -3.64
CA LYS A 88 11.12 -34.64 -2.87
C LYS A 88 11.13 -33.19 -2.36
N ALA A 89 11.65 -32.93 -1.16
CA ALA A 89 11.72 -31.58 -0.60
C ALA A 89 12.37 -30.57 -1.55
N GLY A 90 13.44 -30.97 -2.24
CA GLY A 90 14.06 -30.20 -3.30
C GLY A 90 13.14 -29.85 -4.46
N ALA A 91 12.42 -30.86 -4.97
CA ALA A 91 11.54 -30.70 -6.13
C ALA A 91 10.37 -29.74 -5.86
N GLN A 92 9.79 -29.78 -4.66
CA GLN A 92 8.76 -28.82 -4.26
C GLN A 92 9.32 -27.41 -4.15
N LEU A 93 10.49 -27.23 -3.52
CA LEU A 93 11.13 -25.91 -3.42
C LEU A 93 11.36 -25.29 -4.80
N TRP A 94 11.90 -26.05 -5.76
CA TRP A 94 12.09 -25.54 -7.12
C TRP A 94 10.78 -25.18 -7.81
N THR A 95 9.76 -26.03 -7.69
CA THR A 95 8.45 -25.79 -8.32
C THR A 95 7.80 -24.53 -7.76
N ASP A 96 7.80 -24.37 -6.44
CA ASP A 96 7.19 -23.21 -5.77
C ASP A 96 7.97 -21.93 -6.09
N ILE A 97 9.30 -21.97 -6.09
CA ILE A 97 10.12 -20.81 -6.46
C ILE A 97 9.87 -20.39 -7.92
N ASP A 98 9.76 -21.35 -8.84
CA ASP A 98 9.49 -21.06 -10.26
C ASP A 98 8.07 -20.49 -10.45
N ALA A 99 7.08 -21.02 -9.72
CA ALA A 99 5.72 -20.48 -9.72
C ALA A 99 5.68 -19.05 -9.17
N ILE A 100 6.35 -18.79 -8.04
CA ILE A 100 6.49 -17.45 -7.46
C ILE A 100 7.17 -16.49 -8.43
N LEU A 101 8.18 -16.96 -9.16
CA LEU A 101 8.88 -16.15 -10.17
C LEU A 101 7.95 -15.82 -11.35
N ALA A 102 7.14 -16.78 -11.80
CA ALA A 102 6.14 -16.55 -12.84
C ALA A 102 5.10 -15.50 -12.40
N ASP A 103 4.52 -15.66 -11.21
CA ASP A 103 3.54 -14.72 -10.64
C ASP A 103 4.15 -13.32 -10.46
N SER A 104 5.39 -13.26 -9.97
CA SER A 104 6.10 -11.98 -9.78
C SER A 104 6.39 -11.29 -11.11
N ASN A 105 6.73 -12.03 -12.16
CA ASN A 105 6.93 -11.47 -13.50
C ASN A 105 5.61 -10.95 -14.10
N GLU A 106 4.48 -11.63 -13.86
CA GLU A 106 3.16 -11.15 -14.28
C GLU A 106 2.81 -9.84 -13.58
N LEU A 107 2.96 -9.78 -12.25
CA LEU A 107 2.70 -8.57 -11.46
C LEU A 107 3.62 -7.42 -11.87
N GLN A 108 4.90 -7.68 -12.09
CA GLN A 108 5.85 -6.69 -12.59
C GLN A 108 5.44 -6.16 -13.96
N GLY A 109 5.00 -7.04 -14.87
CA GLY A 109 4.51 -6.64 -16.18
C GLY A 109 3.24 -5.80 -16.11
N ASP A 110 2.35 -6.08 -15.15
CA ASP A 110 1.12 -5.30 -14.95
C ASP A 110 1.38 -3.89 -14.40
N TRP A 111 2.39 -3.76 -13.53
CA TRP A 111 2.77 -2.52 -12.85
C TRP A 111 3.76 -1.64 -13.62
N THR A 112 4.49 -2.20 -14.59
CA THR A 112 5.45 -1.43 -15.41
C THR A 112 4.72 -0.43 -16.29
N ASP A 113 5.35 0.71 -16.61
CA ASP A 113 4.83 1.69 -17.57
C ASP A 113 4.37 1.03 -18.89
N GLY A 114 3.09 1.18 -19.23
CA GLY A 114 2.42 0.51 -20.36
C GLY A 114 1.80 -0.85 -20.05
N GLY A 115 1.91 -1.33 -18.81
CA GLY A 115 1.22 -2.49 -18.25
C GLY A 115 -0.29 -2.24 -18.09
N ARG A 116 -1.09 -3.27 -17.80
CA ARG A 116 -2.56 -3.10 -17.78
C ARG A 116 -3.00 -2.25 -16.60
N LEU A 117 -2.47 -2.50 -15.40
CA LEU A 117 -2.78 -1.71 -14.20
C LEU A 117 -2.27 -0.29 -14.34
N ASP A 118 -1.07 -0.10 -14.86
CA ASP A 118 -0.50 1.22 -15.15
C ASP A 118 -1.40 2.04 -16.09
N LEU A 119 -1.78 1.48 -17.25
CA LEU A 119 -2.70 2.15 -18.20
C LEU A 119 -4.07 2.48 -17.59
N LEU A 120 -4.59 1.62 -16.71
CA LEU A 120 -5.83 1.90 -15.98
C LEU A 120 -5.67 3.06 -15.00
N ILE A 121 -4.56 3.10 -14.26
CA ILE A 121 -4.25 4.19 -13.33
C ILE A 121 -4.06 5.50 -14.08
N ASP A 122 -3.35 5.48 -15.20
CA ASP A 122 -3.16 6.64 -16.08
C ASP A 122 -4.50 7.20 -16.58
N ALA A 123 -5.40 6.33 -17.05
CA ALA A 123 -6.73 6.74 -17.48
C ALA A 123 -7.54 7.38 -16.34
N ILE A 124 -7.52 6.76 -15.16
CA ILE A 124 -8.19 7.29 -13.96
C ILE A 124 -7.61 8.65 -13.56
N LEU A 125 -6.29 8.79 -13.61
CA LEU A 125 -5.59 10.03 -13.28
C LEU A 125 -5.93 11.13 -14.30
N ALA A 126 -6.00 10.81 -15.59
CA ALA A 126 -6.42 11.74 -16.64
C ALA A 126 -7.85 12.26 -16.39
N ASP A 127 -8.81 11.36 -16.17
CA ASP A 127 -10.21 11.73 -15.90
C ASP A 127 -10.34 12.56 -14.60
N THR A 128 -9.57 12.18 -13.57
CA THR A 128 -9.56 12.89 -12.30
C THR A 128 -8.99 14.31 -12.45
N ASN A 129 -7.95 14.48 -13.26
CA ASN A 129 -7.36 15.78 -13.57
C ASN A 129 -8.33 16.67 -14.37
N GLU A 130 -9.06 16.11 -15.34
CA GLU A 130 -10.09 16.84 -16.07
C GLU A 130 -11.19 17.34 -15.11
N LEU A 131 -11.71 16.44 -14.27
CA LEU A 131 -12.75 16.80 -13.30
C LEU A 131 -12.27 17.88 -12.32
N GLN A 132 -11.05 17.76 -11.79
CA GLN A 132 -10.46 18.76 -10.90
C GLN A 132 -10.31 20.12 -11.60
N GLY A 133 -9.90 20.13 -12.88
CA GLY A 133 -9.81 21.34 -13.67
C GLY A 133 -11.18 22.00 -13.90
N ASP A 134 -12.22 21.21 -14.14
CA ASP A 134 -13.57 21.71 -14.39
C ASP A 134 -14.20 22.36 -13.14
N ILE A 135 -13.94 21.84 -11.93
CA ILE A 135 -14.56 22.30 -10.67
C ILE A 135 -13.77 23.35 -9.89
N THR A 136 -12.49 23.56 -10.21
CA THR A 136 -11.65 24.56 -9.53
C THR A 136 -12.15 25.98 -9.86
N ASP A 137 -11.87 26.95 -8.99
CA ASP A 137 -12.13 28.38 -9.24
C ASP A 137 -11.51 28.83 -10.58
N GLY A 138 -12.34 29.34 -11.49
CA GLY A 138 -11.99 29.65 -12.88
C GLY A 138 -12.09 28.46 -13.87
N GLY A 139 -12.50 27.29 -13.40
CA GLY A 139 -12.78 26.10 -14.19
C GLY A 139 -14.09 26.19 -14.98
N ARG A 140 -14.36 25.22 -15.87
CA ARG A 140 -15.55 25.27 -16.75
C ARG A 140 -16.87 25.24 -15.97
N ILE A 141 -17.01 24.32 -15.01
CA ILE A 141 -18.23 24.19 -14.21
C ILE A 141 -18.36 25.39 -13.27
N ASP A 142 -17.25 25.81 -12.67
CA ASP A 142 -17.20 26.97 -11.79
C ASP A 142 -17.66 28.26 -12.49
N LEU A 143 -17.10 28.59 -13.66
CA LEU A 143 -17.52 29.75 -14.44
C LEU A 143 -19.00 29.71 -14.87
N ILE A 144 -19.53 28.52 -15.16
CA ILE A 144 -20.96 28.34 -15.46
C ILE A 144 -21.79 28.61 -14.20
N LEU A 145 -21.39 28.09 -13.04
CA LEU A 145 -22.08 28.32 -11.77
C LEU A 145 -22.05 29.80 -11.40
N ASP A 146 -20.92 30.48 -11.59
CA ASP A 146 -20.78 31.91 -11.37
C ASP A 146 -21.74 32.72 -12.26
N ALA A 147 -21.80 32.40 -13.55
CA ALA A 147 -22.73 33.06 -14.47
C ALA A 147 -24.20 32.84 -14.06
N ILE A 148 -24.56 31.61 -13.68
CA ILE A 148 -25.92 31.30 -13.19
C ILE A 148 -26.21 32.04 -11.89
N LEU A 149 -25.25 32.09 -10.97
CA LEU A 149 -25.41 32.77 -9.69
C LEU A 149 -25.60 34.28 -9.90
N ALA A 150 -24.84 34.88 -10.81
CA ALA A 150 -24.97 36.28 -11.16
C ALA A 150 -26.36 36.61 -11.77
N ASP A 151 -26.84 35.79 -12.72
CA ASP A 151 -28.15 35.98 -13.34
C ASP A 151 -29.29 35.78 -12.33
N THR A 152 -29.24 34.69 -11.54
CA THR A 152 -30.26 34.38 -10.54
C THR A 152 -30.33 35.40 -9.41
N ALA A 153 -29.20 36.00 -9.01
CA ALA A 153 -29.16 37.11 -8.06
C ALA A 153 -29.81 38.39 -8.61
N ALA A 154 -29.78 38.61 -9.93
CA ALA A 154 -30.35 39.79 -10.57
C ALA A 154 -31.87 39.67 -10.84
N LEU A 155 -32.42 38.45 -10.94
CA LEU A 155 -33.83 38.20 -11.28
C LEU A 155 -34.85 39.06 -10.51
N PRO A 156 -34.78 39.19 -9.16
CA PRO A 156 -35.78 39.98 -8.43
C PRO A 156 -35.76 41.48 -8.78
N GLY A 157 -34.58 42.03 -9.07
CA GLY A 157 -34.45 43.41 -9.53
C GLY A 157 -35.00 43.57 -10.94
N ASN A 158 -34.54 42.70 -11.85
CA ASN A 158 -34.90 42.73 -13.27
C ASN A 158 -36.41 42.66 -13.49
N ILE A 159 -37.10 41.73 -12.82
CA ILE A 159 -38.57 41.57 -12.94
C ILE A 159 -39.32 42.80 -12.40
N LEU A 160 -38.85 43.39 -11.30
CA LEU A 160 -39.52 44.53 -10.69
C LEU A 160 -39.24 45.85 -11.43
N ASP A 161 -38.09 45.95 -12.08
CA ASP A 161 -37.66 47.15 -12.79
C ASP A 161 -37.92 47.07 -14.31
N GLU A 162 -38.54 45.98 -14.78
CA GLU A 162 -39.06 45.84 -16.14
C GLU A 162 -40.16 46.88 -16.41
N THR A 163 -40.00 47.63 -17.50
CA THR A 163 -41.00 48.59 -17.99
C THR A 163 -42.14 47.87 -18.67
N ILE A 164 -43.36 47.99 -18.12
CA ILE A 164 -44.53 47.26 -18.61
C ILE A 164 -45.66 48.17 -19.11
N GLU A 165 -45.63 49.46 -18.79
CA GLU A 165 -46.63 50.44 -19.26
C GLU A 165 -45.94 51.77 -19.56
N GLY A 166 -45.75 52.09 -20.84
CA GLY A 166 -45.12 53.34 -21.28
C GLY A 166 -43.70 53.49 -20.70
N THR A 167 -43.55 54.40 -19.72
CA THR A 167 -42.28 54.66 -19.02
C THR A 167 -42.26 54.11 -17.59
N LEU A 168 -43.27 53.34 -17.20
CA LEU A 168 -43.43 52.84 -15.83
C LEU A 168 -43.01 51.37 -15.72
N THR A 169 -42.21 51.09 -14.69
CA THR A 169 -41.83 49.72 -14.31
C THR A 169 -42.89 49.02 -13.46
N TYR A 170 -42.83 47.69 -13.38
CA TYR A 170 -43.74 46.90 -12.52
C TYR A 170 -43.74 47.41 -11.07
N ARG A 171 -42.56 47.68 -10.49
CA ARG A 171 -42.38 48.27 -9.16
C ARG A 171 -43.04 49.64 -9.06
N GLN A 172 -42.86 50.48 -10.07
CA GLN A 172 -43.42 51.82 -10.12
C GLN A 172 -44.96 51.78 -10.15
N ILE A 173 -45.54 50.86 -10.91
CA ILE A 173 -46.99 50.65 -11.00
C ILE A 173 -47.55 50.16 -9.66
N ILE A 174 -46.90 49.19 -9.01
CA ILE A 174 -47.34 48.71 -7.68
C ILE A 174 -47.31 49.85 -6.65
N LYS A 175 -46.28 50.71 -6.67
CA LYS A 175 -46.22 51.89 -5.79
C LYS A 175 -47.38 52.85 -6.05
N ILE A 176 -47.75 53.07 -7.31
CA ILE A 176 -48.89 53.91 -7.71
C ILE A 176 -50.21 53.28 -7.26
N PHE A 177 -50.39 51.97 -7.45
CA PHE A 177 -51.59 51.25 -7.00
C PHE A 177 -51.75 51.32 -5.48
N LEU A 178 -50.66 51.08 -4.72
CA LEU A 178 -50.68 51.19 -3.27
C LEU A 178 -51.13 52.59 -2.81
N ALA A 179 -50.66 53.66 -3.45
CA ALA A 179 -51.04 55.02 -3.10
C ALA A 179 -52.51 55.32 -3.35
N VAL A 180 -53.08 54.83 -4.46
CA VAL A 180 -54.50 55.02 -4.77
C VAL A 180 -55.40 54.18 -3.85
N LEU A 181 -55.00 52.94 -3.54
CA LEU A 181 -55.82 51.97 -2.82
C LEU A 181 -55.73 52.12 -1.29
N ALA A 182 -54.58 52.52 -0.76
CA ALA A 182 -54.32 52.56 0.68
C ALA A 182 -53.69 53.88 1.17
N GLY A 183 -53.22 54.74 0.26
CA GLY A 183 -52.59 56.01 0.59
C GLY A 183 -53.60 57.09 1.00
N LYS A 184 -53.11 58.14 1.67
CA LYS A 184 -53.94 59.32 1.99
C LYS A 184 -54.29 60.08 0.71
N SER A 185 -55.55 60.49 0.58
CA SER A 185 -55.95 61.50 -0.40
C SER A 185 -55.71 62.92 0.12
N SER A 186 -55.28 63.85 -0.73
CA SER A 186 -55.11 65.27 -0.43
C SER A 186 -55.81 66.14 -1.49
N GLY A 187 -56.38 67.28 -1.07
CA GLY A 187 -57.05 68.22 -1.97
C GLY A 187 -58.45 67.81 -2.43
N GLY A 188 -59.08 66.86 -1.75
CA GLY A 188 -60.49 66.48 -2.01
C GLY A 188 -61.44 67.68 -1.89
N GLY A 189 -62.36 67.81 -2.85
CA GLY A 189 -63.25 68.97 -2.97
C GLY A 189 -62.63 70.21 -3.64
N SER A 190 -61.38 70.12 -4.10
CA SER A 190 -60.71 71.16 -4.89
C SER A 190 -60.43 70.69 -6.33
N GLN A 191 -59.96 71.58 -7.20
CA GLN A 191 -59.52 71.24 -8.56
C GLN A 191 -58.20 70.45 -8.61
N SER A 192 -57.49 70.29 -7.49
CA SER A 192 -56.23 69.56 -7.40
C SER A 192 -56.35 68.40 -6.43
N LEU A 193 -56.40 67.18 -6.95
CA LEU A 193 -56.53 65.95 -6.16
C LEU A 193 -55.22 65.17 -6.21
N ALA A 194 -54.74 64.67 -5.07
CA ALA A 194 -53.55 63.82 -5.04
C ALA A 194 -53.71 62.60 -4.13
N PHE A 195 -52.99 61.52 -4.46
CA PHE A 195 -52.83 60.32 -3.64
C PHE A 195 -51.37 60.18 -3.20
N ARG A 196 -51.17 60.08 -1.90
CA ARG A 196 -49.86 60.13 -1.23
C ARG A 196 -49.23 58.74 -1.12
N ASP A 197 -47.90 58.69 -1.07
CA ASP A 197 -47.18 57.48 -0.69
C ASP A 197 -47.37 57.15 0.80
N ASN A 198 -46.96 55.94 1.20
CA ASN A 198 -47.15 55.46 2.57
C ASN A 198 -46.39 56.28 3.63
N ALA A 199 -45.24 56.86 3.24
CA ALA A 199 -44.45 57.74 4.11
C ALA A 199 -44.99 59.19 4.14
N ASP A 200 -46.03 59.49 3.36
CA ASP A 200 -46.58 60.84 3.18
C ASP A 200 -45.55 61.88 2.72
N ALA A 201 -44.51 61.44 1.99
CA ALA A 201 -43.42 62.27 1.49
C ALA A 201 -43.69 62.77 0.06
N LYS A 202 -44.43 62.03 -0.78
CA LYS A 202 -44.71 62.41 -2.18
C LYS A 202 -46.10 62.08 -2.68
N ASN A 203 -46.55 62.85 -3.70
CA ASN A 203 -47.76 62.57 -4.47
C ASN A 203 -47.42 61.53 -5.54
N ARG A 204 -47.96 60.31 -5.41
CA ARG A 204 -47.78 59.25 -6.42
C ARG A 204 -48.72 59.42 -7.62
N VAL A 205 -49.88 59.99 -7.36
CA VAL A 205 -50.84 60.41 -8.39
C VAL A 205 -51.24 61.84 -8.07
N ALA A 206 -51.12 62.73 -9.04
CA ALA A 206 -51.67 64.09 -8.98
C ALA A 206 -52.60 64.28 -10.18
N ALA A 207 -53.80 64.77 -9.93
CA ALA A 207 -54.80 64.99 -10.98
C ALA A 207 -55.43 66.37 -10.85
N THR A 208 -55.66 66.99 -12.00
CA THR A 208 -56.59 68.12 -12.10
C THR A 208 -57.98 67.56 -12.36
N VAL A 209 -58.97 68.07 -11.63
CA VAL A 209 -60.37 67.64 -11.78
C VAL A 209 -61.27 68.80 -12.19
N ASP A 210 -62.30 68.48 -12.97
CA ASP A 210 -63.36 69.43 -13.30
C ASP A 210 -64.35 69.61 -12.12
N ALA A 211 -65.38 70.44 -12.31
CA ALA A 211 -66.42 70.68 -11.30
C ALA A 211 -67.21 69.43 -10.90
N ASN A 212 -67.19 68.39 -11.73
CA ASN A 212 -67.88 67.12 -11.50
C ASN A 212 -66.94 66.07 -10.86
N GLY A 213 -65.68 66.42 -10.62
CA GLY A 213 -64.67 65.51 -10.09
C GLY A 213 -64.04 64.57 -11.13
N ASN A 214 -64.31 64.77 -12.43
CA ASN A 214 -63.66 63.99 -13.48
C ASN A 214 -62.21 64.44 -13.63
N ARG A 215 -61.28 63.49 -13.80
CA ARG A 215 -59.87 63.81 -14.04
C ARG A 215 -59.69 64.34 -15.46
N THR A 216 -59.14 65.55 -15.59
CA THR A 216 -58.84 66.21 -16.88
C THR A 216 -57.35 66.21 -17.21
N ALA A 217 -56.48 66.06 -16.21
CA ALA A 217 -55.05 65.79 -16.37
C ALA A 217 -54.57 64.89 -15.23
N VAL A 218 -53.63 63.98 -15.51
CA VAL A 218 -53.04 63.08 -14.51
C VAL A 218 -51.53 63.04 -14.69
N THR A 219 -50.81 63.17 -13.58
CA THR A 219 -49.37 62.96 -13.48
C THR A 219 -49.11 61.80 -12.51
N LEU A 220 -48.21 60.90 -12.90
CA LEU A 220 -47.83 59.71 -12.13
C LEU A 220 -46.36 59.82 -11.72
N ASP A 221 -46.05 59.50 -10.47
CA ASP A 221 -44.68 59.40 -9.96
C ASP A 221 -44.48 58.06 -9.26
N GLY A 222 -43.91 57.11 -9.99
CA GLY A 222 -43.60 55.77 -9.46
C GLY A 222 -42.25 55.63 -8.74
N SER A 223 -41.43 56.70 -8.68
CA SER A 223 -40.02 56.62 -8.22
C SER A 223 -39.83 56.02 -6.83
#